data_AF-A0A7C4YQR1-F1
#
_entry.id   AF-A0A7C4YQR1-F1
#
_cell.length_a   1.000
_cell.length_b   1.000
_cell.length_c   1.000
_cell.angle_alpha   90.00
_cell.angle_beta   90.00
_cell.angle_gamma   90.00
#
_symmetry.space_group_name_H-M   'P 1'
#
loop_
_entity.id
_entity.type
_entity.pdbx_description
1 polymer ?
#
loop_
_entity_poly.entity_id
_entity_poly.type
_entity_poly.pdbx_seq_one_letter_code
_entity_poly.pdbx_strand_id
1 'polypeptide(L)'
;MPPVSDERTNPIVTRRSSSFFAGRCLIPVHLFDSMIEQDLLRVGIMWWLIGRSAEGRWRRRVLELQERASIVLGQQDEALRSLPGRQKRQDQQAISEALDRYLRSQPISSLEPYPGIGPVTIARIESAGYRSLADLARNPNVNAPGLGEKRLSDISAAMNKAVAEAAGRLQAGACPEGQDLLNRLESLRRAMVREERQINERIRACNEFLVALKPFVEAAHQMSFWRCIFRKSSLPGPEWLTRKLPDLDEYLARAKLPDPASESGAAVDAAQPRLPPGRRDIAPLDLFEQALKTPRGTVPTQTLEKPLPAARLANATDDLETIVQFAYAVARADGRIARREKEVIAEYLAKRSGRDAAQANRIKAYCAHYESAPIDLERCLQSLGIGRSREDCKELLEFAEAIADASGPRNTREA
;
A
#
# COMPACT_ATOMS: atom_id res chain seq x y z
N MET A 1 -39.75 16.57 53.45
CA MET A 1 -40.84 15.72 52.91
C MET A 1 -40.26 14.87 51.78
N PRO A 2 -40.42 13.55 51.82
CA PRO A 2 -39.86 12.57 50.87
C PRO A 2 -40.87 12.41 49.67
N PRO A 3 -40.73 11.51 48.66
CA PRO A 3 -40.61 10.07 48.93
C PRO A 3 -39.99 9.12 47.86
N VAL A 4 -39.84 7.89 48.35
CA VAL A 4 -39.88 6.55 47.70
C VAL A 4 -38.65 6.06 46.93
N SER A 5 -37.85 5.28 47.67
CA SER A 5 -37.07 4.14 47.21
C SER A 5 -37.98 3.05 46.64
N ASP A 6 -37.60 2.43 45.51
CA ASP A 6 -38.24 1.20 45.02
C ASP A 6 -37.21 0.08 44.91
N GLU A 7 -37.36 -0.89 45.83
CA GLU A 7 -36.74 -2.20 45.85
C GLU A 7 -37.27 -3.04 44.68
N ARG A 8 -36.38 -3.61 43.88
CA ARG A 8 -36.70 -4.81 43.07
C ARG A 8 -35.70 -5.92 43.35
N THR A 9 -36.12 -6.76 44.27
CA THR A 9 -35.75 -8.16 44.49
C THR A 9 -35.88 -8.97 43.19
N ASN A 10 -34.79 -9.61 42.76
CA ASN A 10 -34.83 -10.64 41.73
C ASN A 10 -34.90 -12.04 42.39
N PRO A 11 -35.68 -12.97 41.81
CA PRO A 11 -35.95 -14.27 42.41
C PRO A 11 -34.75 -15.21 42.34
N ILE A 12 -34.51 -15.87 43.47
CA ILE A 12 -33.64 -17.03 43.65
C ILE A 12 -34.12 -18.15 42.70
N VAL A 13 -33.35 -18.41 41.64
CA VAL A 13 -33.50 -19.62 40.83
C VAL A 13 -32.94 -20.79 41.63
N THR A 14 -33.84 -21.63 42.13
CA THR A 14 -33.54 -22.91 42.76
C THR A 14 -32.86 -23.83 41.74
N ARG A 15 -31.55 -24.01 41.94
CA ARG A 15 -30.71 -24.98 41.24
C ARG A 15 -31.21 -26.38 41.60
N ARG A 16 -31.92 -27.04 40.68
CA ARG A 16 -32.23 -28.47 40.78
C ARG A 16 -30.92 -29.25 40.79
N SER A 17 -30.58 -29.81 41.94
CA SER A 17 -29.62 -30.91 42.07
C SER A 17 -30.16 -32.12 41.30
N SER A 18 -29.71 -32.31 40.06
CA SER A 18 -29.70 -33.62 39.43
C SER A 18 -28.49 -34.39 39.96
N SER A 19 -28.75 -35.26 40.92
CA SER A 19 -27.86 -36.33 41.34
C SER A 19 -27.63 -37.30 40.18
N PHE A 20 -26.68 -36.97 39.31
CA PHE A 20 -26.12 -37.93 38.37
C PHE A 20 -25.26 -38.93 39.15
N PHE A 21 -25.65 -40.19 39.09
CA PHE A 21 -24.93 -41.35 39.61
C PHE A 21 -23.46 -41.30 39.20
N ALA A 22 -22.58 -41.03 40.17
CA ALA A 22 -21.14 -41.22 40.05
C ALA A 22 -20.82 -42.72 40.12
N GLY A 23 -21.13 -43.44 39.05
CA GLY A 23 -20.52 -44.73 38.77
C GLY A 23 -19.07 -44.50 38.34
N ARG A 24 -18.15 -44.49 39.31
CA ARG A 24 -16.69 -44.46 39.07
C ARG A 24 -16.27 -45.74 38.34
N CYS A 25 -16.34 -45.72 37.01
CA CYS A 25 -15.46 -46.55 36.19
C CYS A 25 -14.07 -45.91 36.26
N LEU A 26 -13.22 -46.40 37.16
CA LEU A 26 -11.77 -46.16 37.16
C LEU A 26 -11.19 -46.85 35.92
N ILE A 27 -11.38 -46.25 34.74
CA ILE A 27 -10.58 -46.62 33.57
C ILE A 27 -9.20 -45.96 33.80
N PRO A 28 -8.09 -46.72 33.76
CA PRO A 28 -6.77 -46.16 34.02
C PRO A 28 -6.45 -45.11 32.96
N VAL A 29 -6.30 -43.85 33.39
CA VAL A 29 -5.94 -42.71 32.51
C VAL A 29 -4.63 -42.99 31.75
N HIS A 30 -3.72 -43.77 32.34
CA HIS A 30 -2.45 -44.15 31.72
C HIS A 30 -2.56 -45.07 30.49
N LEU A 31 -3.66 -45.82 30.32
CA LEU A 31 -3.85 -46.63 29.11
C LEU A 31 -4.32 -45.79 27.92
N PHE A 32 -5.05 -44.70 28.16
CA PHE A 32 -5.49 -43.79 27.10
C PHE A 32 -4.32 -43.00 26.48
N ASP A 33 -3.35 -42.57 27.30
CA ASP A 33 -2.18 -41.84 26.79
C ASP A 33 -1.34 -42.69 25.82
N SER A 34 -1.10 -43.98 26.14
CA SER A 34 -0.29 -44.84 25.26
C SER A 34 -0.97 -45.17 23.92
N MET A 35 -2.31 -45.20 23.89
CA MET A 35 -3.06 -45.49 22.66
C MET A 35 -3.07 -44.28 21.72
N ILE A 36 -3.20 -43.07 22.29
CA ILE A 36 -3.14 -41.81 21.53
C ILE A 36 -1.75 -41.61 20.90
N GLU A 37 -0.66 -41.91 21.62
CA GLU A 37 0.70 -41.81 21.08
C GLU A 37 0.94 -42.75 19.89
N GLN A 38 0.48 -43.99 19.96
CA GLN A 38 0.64 -44.96 18.88
C GLN A 38 -0.18 -44.60 17.64
N ASP A 39 -1.40 -44.08 17.81
CA ASP A 39 -2.24 -43.65 16.70
C ASP A 39 -1.69 -42.40 16.01
N LEU A 40 -1.15 -41.44 16.77
CA LEU A 40 -0.47 -40.28 16.20
C LEU A 40 0.79 -40.68 15.41
N LEU A 41 1.59 -41.62 15.93
CA LEU A 41 2.76 -42.14 15.21
C LEU A 41 2.35 -42.82 13.90
N ARG A 42 1.29 -43.64 13.92
CA ARG A 42 0.75 -44.30 12.72
C ARG A 42 0.26 -43.30 11.69
N VAL A 43 -0.48 -42.28 12.11
CA VAL A 43 -0.94 -41.19 11.24
C VAL A 43 0.26 -40.44 10.65
N GLY A 44 1.30 -40.15 11.44
CA GLY A 44 2.53 -39.52 10.98
C GLY A 44 3.29 -40.34 9.94
N ILE A 45 3.46 -41.65 10.17
CA ILE A 45 4.10 -42.57 9.22
C ILE A 45 3.28 -42.67 7.93
N MET A 46 1.95 -42.78 8.03
CA MET A 46 1.07 -42.82 6.87
C MET A 46 1.09 -41.51 6.07
N TRP A 47 1.12 -40.37 6.76
CA TRP A 47 1.27 -39.06 6.12
C TRP A 47 2.61 -38.95 5.38
N TRP A 48 3.69 -39.44 5.99
CA TRP A 48 5.01 -39.48 5.38
C TRP A 48 5.05 -40.41 4.15
N LEU A 49 4.46 -41.60 4.23
CA LEU A 49 4.39 -42.54 3.12
C LEU A 49 3.59 -41.97 1.94
N ILE A 50 2.44 -41.34 2.20
CA ILE A 50 1.65 -40.63 1.19
C ILE A 50 2.46 -39.48 0.59
N GLY A 51 3.18 -38.72 1.43
CA GLY A 51 4.06 -37.66 0.97
C GLY A 51 5.20 -38.14 0.05
N ARG A 52 5.55 -39.44 0.09
CA ARG A 52 6.54 -40.09 -0.77
C ARG A 52 5.92 -40.90 -1.92
N SER A 53 4.60 -41.03 -1.99
CA SER A 53 3.97 -41.70 -3.12
C SER A 53 4.06 -40.82 -4.38
N ALA A 54 3.86 -41.41 -5.57
CA ALA A 54 3.86 -40.65 -6.82
C ALA A 54 2.71 -39.63 -6.84
N GLU A 55 1.56 -40.02 -6.30
CA GLU A 55 0.36 -39.21 -6.15
C GLU A 55 0.59 -38.04 -5.18
N GLY A 56 1.20 -38.28 -4.03
CA GLY A 56 1.51 -37.23 -3.07
C GLY A 56 2.51 -36.20 -3.62
N ARG A 57 3.54 -36.66 -4.34
CA ARG A 57 4.48 -35.75 -5.03
C ARG A 57 3.79 -34.95 -6.13
N TRP A 58 2.96 -35.60 -6.94
CA TRP A 58 2.20 -34.94 -8.01
C TRP A 58 1.25 -33.89 -7.44
N ARG A 59 0.46 -34.24 -6.41
CA ARG A 59 -0.45 -33.31 -5.71
C ARG A 59 0.31 -32.10 -5.19
N ARG A 60 1.43 -32.32 -4.50
CA ARG A 60 2.23 -31.22 -3.94
C ARG A 60 2.74 -30.30 -5.05
N ARG A 61 3.25 -30.87 -6.16
CA ARG A 61 3.71 -30.10 -7.31
C ARG A 61 2.60 -29.26 -7.96
N VAL A 62 1.37 -29.80 -8.08
CA VAL A 62 0.23 -29.05 -8.62
C VAL A 62 -0.14 -27.87 -7.72
N LEU A 63 -0.20 -28.08 -6.40
CA LEU A 63 -0.53 -27.03 -5.44
C LEU A 63 0.58 -25.98 -5.34
N GLU A 64 1.85 -26.38 -5.36
CA GLU A 64 3.00 -25.48 -5.44
C GLU A 64 2.98 -24.62 -6.71
N LEU A 65 2.58 -25.19 -7.86
CA LEU A 65 2.42 -24.43 -9.10
C LEU A 65 1.27 -23.41 -9.02
N GLN A 66 0.16 -23.78 -8.38
CA GLN A 66 -0.96 -22.86 -8.15
C GLN A 66 -0.53 -21.70 -7.24
N GLU A 67 0.11 -22.00 -6.11
CA GLU A 67 0.61 -21.00 -5.17
C GLU A 67 1.61 -20.05 -5.82
N ARG A 68 2.58 -20.59 -6.58
CA ARG A 68 3.53 -19.78 -7.35
C ARG A 68 2.85 -18.85 -8.34
N ALA A 69 1.86 -19.34 -9.10
CA ALA A 69 1.12 -18.50 -10.04
C ALA A 69 0.31 -17.40 -9.33
N SER A 70 -0.31 -17.69 -8.19
CA SER A 70 -1.00 -16.69 -7.37
C SER A 70 -0.04 -15.62 -6.84
N ILE A 71 1.16 -16.01 -6.38
CA ILE A 71 2.20 -15.07 -5.94
C ILE A 71 2.63 -14.16 -7.09
N VAL A 72 2.90 -14.73 -8.28
CA VAL A 72 3.28 -13.94 -9.46
C VAL A 72 2.16 -12.98 -9.86
N LEU A 73 0.91 -13.43 -9.84
CA LEU A 73 -0.25 -12.59 -10.13
C LEU A 73 -0.33 -11.40 -9.17
N GLY A 74 -0.24 -11.65 -7.85
CA GLY A 74 -0.23 -10.59 -6.84
C GLY A 74 0.93 -9.61 -7.00
N GLN A 75 2.12 -10.09 -7.39
CA GLN A 75 3.26 -9.23 -7.71
C GLN A 75 3.00 -8.35 -8.95
N GLN A 76 2.35 -8.89 -9.99
CA GLN A 76 2.01 -8.10 -11.17
C GLN A 76 0.93 -7.04 -10.86
N ASP A 77 -0.08 -7.39 -10.06
CA ASP A 77 -1.12 -6.45 -9.64
C ASP A 77 -0.53 -5.31 -8.81
N GLU A 78 0.37 -5.60 -7.88
CA GLU A 78 1.07 -4.57 -7.10
C GLU A 78 1.97 -3.71 -8.01
N ALA A 79 2.67 -4.32 -8.97
CA ALA A 79 3.47 -3.59 -9.95
C ALA A 79 2.61 -2.60 -10.74
N LEU A 80 1.43 -3.03 -11.21
CA LEU A 80 0.44 -2.21 -11.93
C LEU A 80 -0.08 -1.07 -11.04
N ARG A 81 -0.46 -1.37 -9.79
CA ARG A 81 -0.93 -0.35 -8.81
C ARG A 81 0.14 0.69 -8.49
N SER A 82 1.42 0.31 -8.50
CA SER A 82 2.53 1.22 -8.22
C SER A 82 2.89 2.16 -9.39
N LEU A 83 2.47 1.85 -10.64
CA LEU A 83 2.86 2.60 -11.84
C LEU A 83 2.53 4.09 -11.76
N PRO A 84 1.30 4.54 -11.39
CA PRO A 84 0.97 5.97 -11.38
C PRO A 84 1.83 6.76 -10.37
N GLY A 85 2.16 6.14 -9.23
CA GLY A 85 3.04 6.72 -8.22
C GLY A 85 4.47 6.90 -8.72
N ARG A 86 5.01 5.91 -9.44
CA ARG A 86 6.32 5.98 -10.09
C ARG A 86 6.35 7.05 -11.18
N GLN A 87 5.33 7.10 -12.03
CA GLN A 87 5.19 8.10 -13.10
C GLN A 87 5.17 9.52 -12.54
N LYS A 88 4.35 9.79 -11.52
CA LYS A 88 4.26 11.12 -10.91
C LYS A 88 5.61 11.60 -10.37
N ARG A 89 6.38 10.70 -9.73
CA ARG A 89 7.73 11.02 -9.22
C ARG A 89 8.69 11.34 -10.35
N GLN A 90 8.67 10.55 -11.44
CA GLN A 90 9.52 10.79 -12.61
C GLN A 90 9.17 12.11 -13.32
N ASP A 91 7.88 12.41 -13.49
CA ASP A 91 7.42 13.67 -14.09
C ASP A 91 7.85 14.87 -13.23
N GLN A 92 7.64 14.80 -11.91
CA GLN A 92 8.07 15.85 -10.98
C GLN A 92 9.59 16.04 -11.00
N GLN A 93 10.35 14.95 -11.03
CA GLN A 93 11.80 15.00 -11.14
C GLN A 93 12.22 15.67 -12.46
N ALA A 94 11.65 15.28 -13.60
CA ALA A 94 11.95 15.89 -14.89
C ALA A 94 11.62 17.40 -14.92
N ILE A 95 10.47 17.80 -14.35
CA ILE A 95 10.06 19.21 -14.25
C ILE A 95 11.04 20.00 -13.38
N SER A 96 11.40 19.48 -12.20
CA SER A 96 12.33 20.16 -11.29
C SER A 96 13.74 20.30 -11.86
N GLU A 97 14.24 19.27 -12.56
CA GLU A 97 15.53 19.31 -13.27
C GLU A 97 15.52 20.36 -14.39
N ALA A 98 14.44 20.43 -15.17
CA ALA A 98 14.29 21.40 -16.24
C ALA A 98 14.17 22.84 -15.70
N LEU A 99 13.41 23.03 -14.62
CA LEU A 99 13.26 24.32 -13.95
C LEU A 99 14.59 24.80 -13.37
N ASP A 100 15.33 23.94 -12.68
CA ASP A 100 16.65 24.29 -12.15
C ASP A 100 17.63 24.65 -13.27
N ARG A 101 17.63 23.92 -14.39
CA ARG A 101 18.45 24.26 -15.57
C ARG A 101 18.08 25.63 -16.16
N TYR A 102 16.79 25.91 -16.30
CA TYR A 102 16.31 27.20 -16.79
C TYR A 102 16.66 28.35 -15.82
N LEU A 103 16.47 28.16 -14.51
CA LEU A 103 16.83 29.19 -13.53
C LEU A 103 18.34 29.45 -13.46
N ARG A 104 19.18 28.46 -13.78
CA ARG A 104 20.63 28.67 -13.92
C ARG A 104 21.01 29.51 -15.13
N SER A 105 20.22 29.46 -16.22
CA SER A 105 20.48 30.27 -17.41
C SER A 105 19.98 31.72 -17.28
N GLN A 106 19.13 32.01 -16.29
CA GLN A 106 18.64 33.35 -16.01
C GLN A 106 19.58 34.11 -15.04
N PRO A 107 20.13 35.28 -15.46
CA PRO A 107 20.95 36.11 -14.60
C PRO A 107 20.10 36.80 -13.51
N ILE A 108 20.71 37.19 -12.40
CA ILE A 108 20.00 37.88 -11.30
C ILE A 108 19.44 39.24 -11.72
N SER A 109 20.05 39.88 -12.72
CA SER A 109 19.53 41.11 -13.32
C SER A 109 18.11 40.96 -13.87
N SER A 110 17.64 39.74 -14.16
CA SER A 110 16.26 39.50 -14.56
C SER A 110 15.23 39.84 -13.47
N LEU A 111 15.66 40.08 -12.22
CA LEU A 111 14.78 40.54 -11.14
C LEU A 111 14.55 42.06 -11.15
N GLU A 112 15.30 42.84 -11.93
CA GLU A 112 15.16 44.31 -12.00
C GLU A 112 13.73 44.80 -12.34
N PRO A 113 12.95 44.13 -13.19
CA PRO A 113 11.58 44.56 -13.49
C PRO A 113 10.60 44.45 -12.32
N TYR A 114 10.94 43.71 -11.25
CA TYR A 114 10.03 43.51 -10.12
C TYR A 114 10.08 44.68 -9.13
N PRO A 115 8.93 45.07 -8.55
CA PRO A 115 8.85 46.22 -7.65
C PRO A 115 9.72 45.99 -6.40
N GLY A 116 10.48 47.02 -6.00
CA GLY A 116 11.36 46.94 -4.84
C GLY A 116 12.75 46.35 -5.14
N ILE A 117 13.01 45.91 -6.38
CA ILE A 117 14.34 45.48 -6.82
C ILE A 117 14.92 46.55 -7.73
N GLY A 118 16.05 47.14 -7.32
CA GLY A 118 16.78 48.13 -8.11
C GLY A 118 18.22 47.69 -8.36
N PRO A 119 18.98 48.43 -9.20
CA PRO A 119 20.35 48.06 -9.58
C PRO A 119 21.29 47.95 -8.36
N VAL A 120 21.10 48.77 -7.33
CA VAL A 120 21.87 48.68 -6.08
C VAL A 120 21.59 47.37 -5.33
N THR A 121 20.34 46.90 -5.33
CA THR A 121 19.97 45.63 -4.72
C THR A 121 20.60 44.46 -5.49
N ILE A 122 20.56 44.50 -6.83
CA ILE A 122 21.17 43.48 -7.70
C ILE A 122 22.68 43.42 -7.48
N ALA A 123 23.37 44.56 -7.52
CA ALA A 123 24.82 44.62 -7.29
C ALA A 123 25.22 44.06 -5.91
N ARG A 124 24.39 44.27 -4.88
CA ARG A 124 24.62 43.69 -3.55
C ARG A 124 24.43 42.18 -3.53
N ILE A 125 23.39 41.66 -4.18
CA ILE A 125 23.16 40.23 -4.32
C ILE A 125 24.33 39.57 -5.08
N GLU A 126 24.80 40.20 -6.17
CA GLU A 126 25.95 39.73 -6.94
C GLU A 126 27.24 39.76 -6.12
N SER A 127 27.46 40.81 -5.33
CA SER A 127 28.61 40.91 -4.41
C SER A 127 28.60 39.84 -3.31
N ALA A 128 27.41 39.31 -2.98
CA ALA A 128 27.25 38.19 -2.05
C ALA A 128 27.48 36.81 -2.71
N GLY A 129 27.83 36.78 -4.00
CA GLY A 129 28.25 35.57 -4.71
C GLY A 129 27.12 34.85 -5.45
N TYR A 130 25.88 35.34 -5.39
CA TYR A 130 24.79 34.82 -6.19
C TYR A 130 24.94 35.34 -7.63
N ARG A 131 24.90 34.48 -8.64
CA ARG A 131 25.06 34.89 -10.05
C ARG A 131 23.82 34.60 -10.90
N SER A 132 23.04 33.60 -10.51
CA SER A 132 21.84 33.15 -11.21
C SER A 132 20.62 33.11 -10.29
N LEU A 133 19.43 33.06 -10.87
CA LEU A 133 18.21 32.80 -10.11
C LEU A 133 18.24 31.46 -9.39
N ALA A 134 18.90 30.44 -9.96
CA ALA A 134 19.05 29.14 -9.31
C ALA A 134 19.84 29.22 -7.99
N ASP A 135 20.87 30.08 -7.92
CA ASP A 135 21.64 30.25 -6.68
C ASP A 135 20.78 30.83 -5.56
N LEU A 136 19.88 31.76 -5.89
CA LEU A 136 18.90 32.32 -4.96
C LEU A 136 17.82 31.29 -4.57
N ALA A 137 17.31 30.49 -5.52
CA ALA A 137 16.30 29.46 -5.24
C ALA A 137 16.78 28.38 -4.25
N ARG A 138 18.07 28.02 -4.33
CA ARG A 138 18.67 27.01 -3.44
C ARG A 138 18.93 27.53 -2.03
N ASN A 139 19.06 28.85 -1.88
CA ASN A 139 19.40 29.52 -0.63
C ASN A 139 18.26 30.46 -0.21
N PRO A 140 17.18 29.93 0.41
CA PRO A 140 16.04 30.75 0.80
C PRO A 140 16.41 31.86 1.79
N ASN A 141 17.48 31.66 2.57
CA ASN A 141 18.05 32.65 3.47
C ASN A 141 19.16 33.43 2.76
N VAL A 142 18.77 34.35 1.88
CA VAL A 142 19.72 35.20 1.14
C VAL A 142 20.52 36.03 2.14
N ASN A 143 21.81 35.74 2.26
CA ASN A 143 22.72 36.48 3.14
C ASN A 143 23.49 37.52 2.32
N ALA A 144 22.87 38.69 2.11
CA ALA A 144 23.48 39.81 1.41
C ALA A 144 23.69 40.98 2.39
N PRO A 145 24.95 41.24 2.81
CA PRO A 145 25.25 42.28 3.78
C PRO A 145 24.66 43.64 3.40
N GLY A 146 24.01 44.29 4.37
CA GLY A 146 23.42 45.61 4.22
C GLY A 146 22.03 45.65 3.56
N LEU A 147 21.45 44.52 3.17
CA LEU A 147 20.01 44.48 2.82
C LEU A 147 19.17 44.38 4.09
N GLY A 148 18.28 45.36 4.30
CA GLY A 148 17.31 45.30 5.39
C GLY A 148 16.21 44.27 5.13
N GLU A 149 15.52 43.85 6.19
CA GLU A 149 14.44 42.84 6.15
C GLU A 149 13.38 43.13 5.07
N LYS A 150 13.00 44.40 4.90
CA LYS A 150 12.07 44.82 3.84
C LYS A 150 12.56 44.41 2.44
N ARG A 151 13.85 44.62 2.13
CA ARG A 151 14.43 44.26 0.82
C ARG A 151 14.54 42.75 0.65
N LEU A 152 14.83 42.00 1.72
CA LEU A 152 14.83 40.54 1.68
C LEU A 152 13.43 39.98 1.37
N SER A 153 12.39 40.58 1.97
CA SER A 153 11.00 40.27 1.66
C SER A 153 10.67 40.57 0.20
N ASP A 154 11.04 41.76 -0.31
CA ASP A 154 10.85 42.13 -1.72
C ASP A 154 11.56 41.15 -2.68
N ILE A 155 12.80 40.72 -2.35
CA ILE A 155 13.55 39.71 -3.12
C ILE A 155 12.84 38.36 -3.12
N SER A 156 12.35 37.90 -1.97
CA SER A 156 11.62 36.63 -1.89
C SER A 156 10.33 36.66 -2.73
N ALA A 157 9.61 37.78 -2.71
CA ALA A 157 8.39 37.97 -3.49
C ALA A 157 8.68 38.04 -4.99
N ALA A 158 9.71 38.78 -5.40
CA ALA A 158 10.18 38.83 -6.79
C ALA A 158 10.62 37.45 -7.28
N MET A 159 11.37 36.71 -6.46
CA MET A 159 11.84 35.37 -6.81
C MET A 159 10.70 34.37 -6.97
N ASN A 160 9.70 34.39 -6.07
CA ASN A 160 8.52 33.53 -6.20
C ASN A 160 7.75 33.82 -7.50
N LYS A 161 7.61 35.09 -7.90
CA LYS A 161 6.99 35.47 -9.18
C LYS A 161 7.82 35.02 -10.37
N ALA A 162 9.13 35.25 -10.35
CA ALA A 162 10.03 34.83 -11.42
C ALA A 162 10.03 33.31 -11.61
N VAL A 163 10.02 32.53 -10.52
CA VAL A 163 9.91 31.06 -10.57
C VAL A 163 8.56 30.61 -11.13
N ALA A 164 7.46 31.27 -10.75
CA ALA A 164 6.14 30.95 -11.29
C ALA A 164 6.06 31.25 -12.80
N GLU A 165 6.58 32.39 -13.24
CA GLU A 165 6.66 32.75 -14.67
C GLU A 165 7.56 31.78 -15.45
N ALA A 166 8.71 31.41 -14.89
CA ALA A 166 9.62 30.42 -15.47
C ALA A 166 8.93 29.06 -15.62
N ALA A 167 8.25 28.60 -14.58
CA ALA A 167 7.48 27.35 -14.61
C ALA A 167 6.37 27.39 -15.68
N GLY A 168 5.64 28.51 -15.78
CA GLY A 168 4.62 28.71 -16.82
C GLY A 168 5.20 28.66 -18.24
N ARG A 169 6.34 29.30 -18.48
CA ARG A 169 7.04 29.27 -19.78
C ARG A 169 7.55 27.87 -20.15
N LEU A 170 8.11 27.15 -19.18
CA LEU A 170 8.57 25.77 -19.36
C LEU A 170 7.41 24.83 -19.71
N GLN A 171 6.30 24.92 -18.97
CA GLN A 171 5.11 24.11 -19.22
C GLN A 171 4.46 24.43 -20.57
N ALA A 172 4.48 25.71 -20.98
CA ALA A 172 3.99 26.13 -22.30
C ALA A 172 4.91 25.75 -23.46
N GLY A 173 6.13 25.25 -23.21
CA GLY A 173 7.12 24.99 -24.26
C GLY A 173 7.62 26.25 -24.96
N ALA A 174 7.55 27.41 -24.28
CA ALA A 174 7.90 28.71 -24.84
C ALA A 174 9.43 28.97 -24.90
N CYS A 175 10.23 28.07 -24.34
CA CYS A 175 11.69 28.09 -24.36
C CYS A 175 12.25 26.72 -24.78
N PRO A 176 13.52 26.64 -25.23
CA PRO A 176 14.17 25.39 -25.61
C PRO A 176 14.13 24.33 -24.51
N GLU A 177 14.40 24.71 -23.25
CA GLU A 177 14.33 23.80 -22.11
C GLU A 177 12.91 23.28 -21.86
N GLY A 178 11.89 24.07 -22.20
CA GLY A 178 10.49 23.68 -22.12
C GLY A 178 10.12 22.66 -23.21
N GLN A 179 10.62 22.84 -24.43
CA GLN A 179 10.45 21.87 -25.51
C GLN A 179 11.13 20.53 -25.17
N ASP A 180 12.36 20.59 -24.64
CA ASP A 180 13.07 19.40 -24.16
C ASP A 180 12.31 18.69 -23.04
N LEU A 181 11.74 19.44 -22.10
CA LEU A 181 10.90 18.90 -21.03
C LEU A 181 9.67 18.19 -21.60
N LEU A 182 8.95 18.81 -22.54
CA LEU A 182 7.77 18.21 -23.17
C LEU A 182 8.11 16.91 -23.91
N ASN A 183 9.21 16.90 -24.67
CA ASN A 183 9.70 15.70 -25.35
C ASN A 183 10.05 14.59 -24.34
N ARG A 184 10.70 14.96 -23.23
CA ARG A 184 11.05 14.01 -22.16
C ARG A 184 9.81 13.45 -21.47
N LEU A 185 8.85 14.29 -21.10
CA LEU A 185 7.59 13.85 -20.50
C LEU A 185 6.79 12.95 -21.44
N GLU A 186 6.76 13.24 -22.74
CA GLU A 186 6.15 12.36 -23.73
C GLU A 186 6.86 11.01 -23.84
N SER A 187 8.20 11.01 -23.84
CA SER A 187 8.98 9.77 -23.84
C SER A 187 8.73 8.90 -22.60
N LEU A 188 8.62 9.53 -21.42
CA LEU A 188 8.29 8.85 -20.16
C LEU A 188 6.88 8.26 -20.22
N ARG A 189 5.89 9.01 -20.71
CA ARG A 189 4.52 8.50 -20.91
C ARG A 189 4.48 7.31 -21.87
N ARG A 190 5.20 7.36 -22.99
CA ARG A 190 5.31 6.23 -23.93
C ARG A 190 6.00 5.02 -23.28
N ALA A 191 7.01 5.23 -22.45
CA ALA A 191 7.64 4.14 -21.68
C ALA A 191 6.67 3.52 -20.67
N MET A 192 5.90 4.35 -19.94
CA MET A 192 4.88 3.89 -18.98
C MET A 192 3.78 3.06 -19.64
N VAL A 193 3.24 3.51 -20.78
CA VAL A 193 2.22 2.76 -21.53
C VAL A 193 2.76 1.40 -21.99
N ARG A 194 4.03 1.32 -22.39
CA ARG A 194 4.69 0.05 -22.73
C ARG A 194 4.84 -0.86 -21.51
N GLU A 195 5.27 -0.32 -20.38
CA GLU A 195 5.39 -1.09 -19.13
C GLU A 195 4.02 -1.61 -18.65
N GLU A 196 2.99 -0.78 -18.71
CA GLU A 196 1.61 -1.15 -18.37
C GLU A 196 1.09 -2.28 -19.28
N ARG A 197 1.29 -2.17 -20.60
CA ARG A 197 0.93 -3.24 -21.55
C ARG A 197 1.64 -4.54 -21.19
N GLN A 198 2.95 -4.50 -20.93
CA GLN A 198 3.73 -5.69 -20.57
C GLN A 198 3.25 -6.33 -19.27
N ILE A 199 2.90 -5.54 -18.25
CA ILE A 199 2.36 -6.06 -16.99
C ILE A 199 0.99 -6.72 -17.24
N ASN A 200 0.11 -6.07 -17.99
CA ASN A 200 -1.20 -6.62 -18.33
C ASN A 200 -1.11 -7.92 -19.14
N GLU A 201 -0.16 -8.04 -20.08
CA GLU A 201 0.10 -9.27 -20.83
C GLU A 201 0.57 -10.40 -19.91
N ARG A 202 1.40 -10.10 -18.90
CA ARG A 202 1.84 -11.07 -17.89
C ARG A 202 0.71 -11.50 -16.96
N ILE A 203 -0.15 -10.58 -16.54
CA ILE A 203 -1.37 -10.87 -15.77
C ILE A 203 -2.26 -11.81 -16.57
N ARG A 204 -2.49 -11.50 -17.86
CA ARG A 204 -3.27 -12.34 -18.76
C ARG A 204 -2.68 -13.75 -18.88
N ALA A 205 -1.37 -13.86 -19.09
CA ALA A 205 -0.70 -15.16 -19.19
C ALA A 205 -0.79 -15.98 -17.88
N CYS A 206 -0.69 -15.33 -16.71
CA CYS A 206 -0.90 -15.98 -15.41
C CYS A 206 -2.34 -16.49 -15.27
N ASN A 207 -3.33 -15.70 -15.67
CA ASN A 207 -4.73 -16.11 -15.64
C ASN A 207 -5.01 -17.28 -16.60
N GLU A 208 -4.47 -17.24 -17.82
CA GLU A 208 -4.56 -18.35 -18.77
C GLU A 208 -3.90 -19.64 -18.22
N PHE A 209 -2.76 -19.51 -17.54
CA PHE A 209 -2.12 -20.62 -16.83
C PHE A 209 -2.99 -21.18 -15.70
N LEU A 210 -3.56 -20.33 -14.85
CA LEU A 210 -4.44 -20.75 -13.75
C LEU A 210 -5.69 -21.48 -14.26
N VAL A 211 -6.27 -21.00 -15.36
CA VAL A 211 -7.38 -21.69 -16.05
C VAL A 211 -6.95 -23.06 -16.54
N ALA A 212 -5.76 -23.18 -17.15
CA ALA A 212 -5.22 -24.46 -17.61
C ALA A 212 -4.87 -25.41 -16.45
N LEU A 213 -4.46 -24.88 -15.30
CA LEU A 213 -4.08 -25.64 -14.10
C LEU A 213 -5.29 -26.11 -13.29
N LYS A 214 -6.43 -25.40 -13.36
CA LYS A 214 -7.68 -25.70 -12.64
C LYS A 214 -8.08 -27.18 -12.60
N PRO A 215 -8.18 -27.93 -13.72
CA PRO A 215 -8.55 -29.34 -13.67
C PRO A 215 -7.56 -30.21 -12.88
N PHE A 216 -6.27 -29.87 -12.88
CA PHE A 216 -5.26 -30.56 -12.09
C PHE A 216 -5.41 -30.27 -10.60
N VAL A 217 -5.72 -29.01 -10.25
CA VAL A 217 -5.99 -28.59 -8.86
C VAL A 217 -7.22 -29.30 -8.31
N GLU A 218 -8.30 -29.39 -9.09
CA GLU A 218 -9.51 -30.11 -8.70
C GLU A 218 -9.21 -31.60 -8.45
N ALA A 219 -8.46 -32.26 -9.35
CA ALA A 219 -8.02 -33.63 -9.15
C ALA A 219 -7.09 -33.78 -7.92
N ALA A 220 -6.18 -32.83 -7.69
CA ALA A 220 -5.29 -32.79 -6.53
C ALA A 220 -6.05 -32.63 -5.20
N HIS A 221 -7.12 -31.84 -5.16
CA HIS A 221 -7.99 -31.71 -3.99
C HIS A 221 -8.83 -32.96 -3.73
N GLN A 222 -9.25 -33.68 -4.79
CA GLN A 222 -9.96 -34.96 -4.65
C GLN A 222 -9.07 -36.09 -4.11
N MET A 223 -7.74 -35.95 -4.19
CA MET A 223 -6.76 -36.84 -3.57
C MET A 223 -6.61 -36.54 -2.07
N SER A 224 -7.65 -36.86 -1.29
CA SER A 224 -7.58 -36.75 0.17
C SER A 224 -6.74 -37.87 0.79
N PHE A 225 -6.15 -37.58 1.95
CA PHE A 225 -5.37 -38.54 2.76
C PHE A 225 -6.14 -39.85 2.96
N TRP A 226 -7.39 -39.75 3.40
CA TRP A 226 -8.28 -40.89 3.64
C TRP A 226 -8.59 -41.69 2.37
N ARG A 227 -8.70 -41.03 1.21
CA ARG A 227 -8.96 -41.70 -0.07
C ARG A 227 -7.77 -42.52 -0.56
N CYS A 228 -6.53 -42.05 -0.30
CA CYS A 228 -5.31 -42.81 -0.59
C CYS A 228 -5.18 -44.06 0.29
N ILE A 229 -5.61 -43.95 1.56
CA ILE A 229 -5.50 -45.03 2.55
C ILE A 229 -6.55 -46.11 2.31
N PHE A 230 -7.80 -45.71 2.10
CA PHE A 230 -8.89 -46.66 2.05
C PHE A 230 -9.09 -47.32 0.69
N ARG A 231 -8.32 -46.96 -0.36
CA ARG A 231 -8.24 -47.61 -1.69
C ARG A 231 -9.58 -48.00 -2.37
N LYS A 232 -10.72 -47.52 -1.87
CA LYS A 232 -12.06 -48.06 -2.17
C LYS A 232 -12.79 -47.33 -3.29
N SER A 233 -12.19 -46.33 -3.91
CA SER A 233 -12.80 -45.64 -5.04
C SER A 233 -11.76 -45.34 -6.11
N SER A 234 -12.16 -45.51 -7.37
CA SER A 234 -11.40 -45.15 -8.56
C SER A 234 -10.74 -43.80 -8.36
N LEU A 235 -9.41 -43.81 -8.16
CA LEU A 235 -8.60 -42.61 -8.29
C LEU A 235 -8.91 -42.00 -9.67
N PRO A 236 -8.75 -40.68 -9.86
CA PRO A 236 -8.54 -40.15 -11.20
C PRO A 236 -7.50 -41.06 -11.85
N GLY A 237 -7.82 -41.65 -13.01
CA GLY A 237 -7.04 -42.73 -13.58
C GLY A 237 -5.54 -42.38 -13.66
N PRO A 238 -4.65 -43.38 -13.73
CA PRO A 238 -3.19 -43.16 -13.81
C PRO A 238 -2.78 -42.16 -14.90
N GLU A 239 -3.66 -41.93 -15.88
CA GLU A 239 -3.59 -40.87 -16.89
C GLU A 239 -3.22 -39.48 -16.34
N TRP A 240 -3.75 -39.06 -15.18
CA TRP A 240 -3.45 -37.75 -14.60
C TRP A 240 -2.00 -37.63 -14.11
N LEU A 241 -1.43 -38.73 -13.62
CA LEU A 241 -0.03 -38.78 -13.18
C LEU A 241 0.93 -38.71 -14.38
N THR A 242 0.48 -39.19 -15.55
CA THR A 242 1.27 -39.17 -16.79
C THR A 242 1.11 -37.89 -17.61
N ARG A 243 0.02 -37.13 -17.40
CA ARG A 243 -0.24 -35.91 -18.15
C ARG A 243 0.78 -34.82 -17.79
N LYS A 244 1.41 -34.22 -18.80
CA LYS A 244 2.34 -33.10 -18.63
C LYS A 244 1.60 -31.94 -17.97
N LEU A 245 2.10 -31.47 -16.82
CA LEU A 245 1.60 -30.27 -16.16
C LEU A 245 1.91 -29.04 -17.02
N PRO A 246 1.03 -28.03 -17.07
CA PRO A 246 1.35 -26.77 -17.72
C PRO A 246 2.57 -26.13 -17.04
N ASP A 247 3.39 -25.44 -17.83
CA ASP A 247 4.60 -24.78 -17.35
C ASP A 247 4.37 -23.27 -17.26
N LEU A 248 4.41 -22.74 -16.03
CA LEU A 248 4.19 -21.31 -15.78
C LEU A 248 5.20 -20.43 -16.53
N ASP A 249 6.45 -20.87 -16.60
CA ASP A 249 7.52 -20.11 -17.24
C ASP A 249 7.32 -20.02 -18.75
N GLU A 250 6.73 -21.05 -19.37
CA GLU A 250 6.40 -21.06 -20.79
C GLU A 250 5.29 -20.05 -21.13
N TYR A 251 4.26 -19.94 -20.26
CA TYR A 251 3.20 -18.94 -20.41
C TYR A 251 3.76 -17.52 -20.23
N LEU A 252 4.60 -17.31 -19.22
CA LEU A 252 5.25 -16.03 -18.99
C LEU A 252 6.24 -15.65 -20.09
N ALA A 253 6.94 -16.62 -20.70
CA ALA A 253 7.84 -16.39 -21.81
C ALA A 253 7.09 -15.97 -23.09
N ARG A 254 5.92 -16.57 -23.36
CA ARG A 254 5.04 -16.14 -24.47
C ARG A 254 4.55 -14.70 -24.31
N ALA A 255 4.32 -14.26 -23.07
CA ALA A 255 3.96 -12.86 -22.79
C ALA A 255 5.11 -11.86 -22.97
N LYS A 256 6.36 -12.31 -23.10
CA LYS A 256 7.52 -11.43 -23.31
C LYS A 256 7.80 -11.12 -24.78
N LEU A 257 7.02 -11.65 -25.72
CA LEU A 257 7.29 -11.46 -27.14
C LEU A 257 7.35 -9.96 -27.47
N PRO A 258 8.39 -9.52 -28.20
CA PRO A 258 8.66 -8.11 -28.42
C PRO A 258 7.47 -7.44 -29.09
N ASP A 259 7.05 -6.31 -28.55
CA ASP A 259 5.98 -5.49 -29.10
C ASP A 259 6.37 -5.16 -30.57
N PRO A 260 5.64 -5.67 -31.59
CA PRO A 260 6.06 -5.53 -32.99
C PRO A 260 6.15 -4.07 -33.44
N ALA A 261 5.55 -3.15 -32.66
CA ALA A 261 5.68 -1.71 -32.83
C ALA A 261 7.11 -1.18 -32.56
N SER A 262 7.94 -1.87 -31.77
CA SER A 262 9.34 -1.46 -31.55
C SER A 262 10.25 -1.72 -32.74
N GLU A 263 9.94 -2.69 -33.61
CA GLU A 263 10.75 -2.96 -34.81
C GLU A 263 10.39 -2.03 -35.98
N SER A 264 9.17 -1.50 -36.03
CA SER A 264 8.73 -0.60 -37.10
C SER A 264 9.17 0.88 -36.90
N GLY A 265 9.65 1.23 -35.70
CA GLY A 265 10.01 2.60 -35.34
C GLY A 265 11.34 3.12 -35.91
N ALA A 266 12.22 2.24 -36.41
CA ALA A 266 13.54 2.65 -36.91
C ALA A 266 13.51 3.32 -38.31
N ALA A 267 12.38 3.33 -39.01
CA ALA A 267 12.29 3.82 -40.39
C ALA A 267 11.50 5.14 -40.57
N VAL A 268 10.95 5.74 -39.50
CA VAL A 268 10.05 6.92 -39.62
C VAL A 268 10.72 8.25 -39.21
N ASP A 269 11.96 8.23 -38.71
CA ASP A 269 12.67 9.45 -38.27
C ASP A 269 13.13 10.40 -39.39
N ALA A 270 12.84 10.11 -40.66
CA ALA A 270 13.18 10.99 -41.78
C ALA A 270 12.05 11.93 -42.25
N ALA A 271 10.83 11.82 -41.70
CA ALA A 271 9.69 12.60 -42.14
C ALA A 271 9.01 13.33 -40.96
N GLN A 272 9.72 14.28 -40.34
CA GLN A 272 9.05 15.27 -39.48
C GLN A 272 8.11 16.13 -40.33
N PRO A 273 6.78 16.07 -40.12
CA PRO A 273 5.88 17.06 -40.68
C PRO A 273 6.14 18.37 -39.94
N ARG A 274 6.60 19.39 -40.65
CA ARG A 274 6.60 20.77 -40.14
C ARG A 274 5.15 21.15 -39.83
N LEU A 275 4.72 20.99 -38.58
CA LEU A 275 3.40 21.45 -38.15
C LEU A 275 3.37 22.99 -38.26
N PRO A 276 2.33 23.56 -38.91
CA PRO A 276 2.14 25.00 -38.90
C PRO A 276 1.89 25.48 -37.45
N PRO A 277 2.29 26.71 -37.10
CA PRO A 277 2.08 27.28 -35.77
C PRO A 277 0.59 27.52 -35.51
N GLY A 278 -0.12 26.46 -35.13
CA GLY A 278 -1.51 26.48 -34.69
C GLY A 278 -1.58 26.36 -33.17
N ARG A 279 -1.91 27.48 -32.52
CA ARG A 279 -2.18 27.63 -31.09
C ARG A 279 -3.13 26.51 -30.61
N ARG A 280 -2.65 25.59 -29.78
CA ARG A 280 -3.48 24.59 -29.11
C ARG A 280 -3.83 25.12 -27.71
N ASP A 281 -5.07 25.55 -27.54
CA ASP A 281 -5.65 25.88 -26.24
C ASP A 281 -5.93 24.58 -25.48
N ILE A 282 -4.88 23.98 -24.90
CA ILE A 282 -5.02 22.92 -23.91
C ILE A 282 -5.11 23.65 -22.56
N ALA A 283 -6.27 23.55 -21.90
CA ALA A 283 -6.44 24.08 -20.55
C ALA A 283 -5.34 23.49 -19.64
N PRO A 284 -4.42 24.31 -19.10
CA PRO A 284 -3.28 23.82 -18.34
C PRO A 284 -3.77 23.15 -17.06
N LEU A 285 -3.41 21.88 -16.87
CA LEU A 285 -3.55 21.20 -15.59
C LEU A 285 -2.60 21.89 -14.59
N ASP A 286 -3.14 22.68 -13.66
CA ASP A 286 -2.37 23.50 -12.72
C ASP A 286 -1.79 22.66 -11.57
N LEU A 287 -0.88 21.74 -11.92
CA LEU A 287 -0.12 20.91 -10.99
C LEU A 287 0.82 21.76 -10.10
N PHE A 288 1.08 23.02 -10.49
CA PHE A 288 1.98 23.92 -9.78
C PHE A 288 1.26 24.70 -8.67
N GLU A 289 0.03 25.18 -8.90
CA GLU A 289 -0.80 25.69 -7.80
C GLU A 289 -0.99 24.63 -6.71
N GLN A 290 -1.11 23.35 -7.09
CA GLN A 290 -1.24 22.26 -6.13
C GLN A 290 0.05 22.05 -5.29
N ALA A 291 1.23 22.24 -5.90
CA ALA A 291 2.52 22.19 -5.20
C ALA A 291 2.76 23.42 -4.31
N LEU A 292 2.32 24.61 -4.75
CA LEU A 292 2.44 25.85 -3.98
C LEU A 292 1.43 25.94 -2.82
N LYS A 293 0.25 25.34 -2.96
CA LYS A 293 -0.81 25.30 -1.93
C LYS A 293 -0.55 24.25 -0.84
N THR A 294 0.51 23.44 -0.95
CA THR A 294 0.88 22.49 0.11
C THR A 294 1.58 23.28 1.23
N PRO A 295 0.97 23.45 2.42
CA PRO A 295 1.60 24.20 3.51
C PRO A 295 2.86 23.46 3.96
N ARG A 296 4.03 24.10 3.77
CA ARG A 296 5.29 23.65 4.36
C ARG A 296 5.21 23.89 5.87
N GLY A 297 4.81 22.86 6.60
CA GLY A 297 4.82 22.87 8.06
C GLY A 297 6.23 23.16 8.57
N THR A 298 6.37 24.20 9.38
CA THR A 298 7.58 24.50 10.14
C THR A 298 7.88 23.35 11.09
N VAL A 299 8.96 22.61 10.82
CA VAL A 299 9.45 21.54 11.69
C VAL A 299 10.15 22.20 12.89
N PRO A 300 9.72 21.95 14.14
CA PRO A 300 10.46 22.40 15.31
C PRO A 300 11.74 21.57 15.44
N THR A 301 12.88 22.25 15.51
CA THR A 301 14.19 21.69 15.81
C THR A 301 14.16 21.06 17.21
N GLN A 302 14.11 19.72 17.30
CA GLN A 302 14.28 18.99 18.56
C GLN A 302 15.67 18.37 18.63
N THR A 303 16.27 18.58 19.81
CA THR A 303 17.60 18.18 20.23
C THR A 303 17.81 16.67 20.16
N LEU A 304 18.98 16.28 19.64
CA LEU A 304 19.42 14.89 19.43
C LEU A 304 19.40 14.07 20.73
N GLU A 305 18.53 13.07 20.81
CA GLU A 305 18.76 11.87 21.61
C GLU A 305 18.96 10.65 20.70
N LYS A 306 19.80 9.74 21.20
CA LYS A 306 20.48 8.62 20.55
C LYS A 306 19.55 7.78 19.63
N PRO A 307 19.93 7.48 18.37
CA PRO A 307 19.03 6.83 17.42
C PRO A 307 18.79 5.36 17.76
N LEU A 308 17.51 5.01 17.99
CA LEU A 308 17.04 3.63 17.90
C LEU A 308 17.08 3.15 16.44
N PRO A 309 17.29 1.84 16.19
CA PRO A 309 17.43 1.30 14.84
C PRO A 309 16.15 1.50 14.01
N ALA A 310 16.29 2.24 12.90
CA ALA A 310 15.21 2.69 12.01
C ALA A 310 14.30 1.58 11.44
N ALA A 311 14.79 0.33 11.39
CA ALA A 311 14.03 -0.81 10.87
C ALA A 311 12.83 -1.22 11.77
N ARG A 312 12.84 -0.93 13.08
CA ARG A 312 11.69 -1.20 13.96
C ARG A 312 10.60 -0.11 13.87
N LEU A 313 10.97 1.11 13.53
CA LEU A 313 10.05 2.24 13.44
C LEU A 313 9.17 2.19 12.18
N ALA A 314 9.72 1.72 11.05
CA ALA A 314 8.96 1.56 9.81
C ALA A 314 7.87 0.48 9.93
N ASN A 315 8.16 -0.63 10.60
CA ASN A 315 7.18 -1.71 10.79
C ASN A 315 6.14 -1.35 11.88
N ALA A 316 6.49 -0.51 12.85
CA ALA A 316 5.56 -0.06 13.89
C ALA A 316 4.51 0.93 13.37
N THR A 317 4.83 1.71 12.33
CA THR A 317 3.86 2.60 11.67
C THR A 317 2.81 1.83 10.90
N ASP A 318 3.20 0.74 10.24
CA ASP A 318 2.28 -0.12 9.49
C ASP A 318 1.35 -0.91 10.43
N ASP A 319 1.79 -1.19 11.67
CA ASP A 319 0.99 -1.93 12.64
C ASP A 319 -0.23 -1.15 13.13
N LEU A 320 -0.07 0.14 13.44
CA LEU A 320 -1.18 0.99 13.89
C LEU A 320 -2.21 1.20 12.78
N GLU A 321 -1.75 1.46 11.56
CA GLU A 321 -2.62 1.60 10.41
C GLU A 321 -3.44 0.33 10.18
N THR A 322 -2.81 -0.84 10.28
CA THR A 322 -3.47 -2.14 10.15
C THR A 322 -4.53 -2.36 11.24
N ILE A 323 -4.26 -1.97 12.49
CA ILE A 323 -5.26 -2.05 13.58
C ILE A 323 -6.44 -1.12 13.32
N VAL A 324 -6.20 0.11 12.83
CA VAL A 324 -7.30 1.04 12.50
C VAL A 324 -8.12 0.50 11.34
N GLN A 325 -7.49 -0.02 10.28
CA GLN A 325 -8.18 -0.68 9.16
C GLN A 325 -9.06 -1.83 9.66
N PHE A 326 -8.51 -2.70 10.52
CA PHE A 326 -9.24 -3.82 11.10
C PHE A 326 -10.47 -3.35 11.90
N ALA A 327 -10.28 -2.38 12.79
CA ALA A 327 -11.34 -1.85 13.64
C ALA A 327 -12.51 -1.28 12.82
N TYR A 328 -12.20 -0.48 11.79
CA TYR A 328 -13.21 0.09 10.90
C TYR A 328 -13.83 -0.94 9.96
N ALA A 329 -13.12 -2.02 9.62
CA ALA A 329 -13.70 -3.13 8.86
C ALA A 329 -14.73 -3.90 9.68
N VAL A 330 -14.42 -4.20 10.96
CA VAL A 330 -15.36 -4.84 11.90
C VAL A 330 -16.60 -3.96 12.10
N ALA A 331 -16.41 -2.66 12.39
CA ALA A 331 -17.52 -1.74 12.59
C ALA A 331 -18.40 -1.52 11.33
N ARG A 332 -17.87 -1.79 10.13
CA ARG A 332 -18.63 -1.68 8.87
C ARG A 332 -19.24 -3.00 8.40
N ALA A 333 -19.12 -4.08 9.17
CA ALA A 333 -19.69 -5.37 8.79
C ALA A 333 -21.21 -5.31 8.51
N ASP A 334 -21.94 -4.44 9.23
CA ASP A 334 -23.38 -4.18 9.01
C ASP A 334 -23.67 -2.97 8.07
N GLY A 335 -22.64 -2.46 7.39
CA GLY A 335 -22.74 -1.43 6.36
C GLY A 335 -22.75 0.03 6.84
N ARG A 336 -23.05 0.30 8.11
CA ARG A 336 -22.95 1.65 8.71
C ARG A 336 -22.24 1.57 10.06
N ILE A 337 -21.35 2.53 10.29
CA ILE A 337 -20.61 2.63 11.55
C ILE A 337 -21.42 3.48 12.54
N ALA A 338 -21.85 2.88 13.63
CA ALA A 338 -22.56 3.56 14.70
C ALA A 338 -21.65 4.51 15.49
N ARG A 339 -22.25 5.50 16.14
CA ARG A 339 -21.49 6.45 16.98
C ARG A 339 -20.79 5.75 18.15
N ARG A 340 -21.44 4.76 18.77
CA ARG A 340 -20.88 4.02 19.91
C ARG A 340 -19.66 3.18 19.52
N GLU A 341 -19.69 2.54 18.34
CA GLU A 341 -18.52 1.84 17.79
C GLU A 341 -17.32 2.77 17.63
N LYS A 342 -17.53 3.98 17.11
CA LYS A 342 -16.46 4.98 16.97
C LYS A 342 -15.87 5.38 18.32
N GLU A 343 -16.71 5.50 19.35
CA GLU A 343 -16.28 5.81 20.71
C GLU A 343 -15.40 4.67 21.28
N VAL A 344 -15.80 3.40 21.08
CA VAL A 344 -15.00 2.23 21.48
C VAL A 344 -13.66 2.17 20.73
N ILE A 345 -13.67 2.41 19.42
CA ILE A 345 -12.44 2.45 18.60
C ILE A 345 -11.50 3.56 19.09
N ALA A 346 -12.03 4.76 19.33
CA ALA A 346 -11.24 5.90 19.80
C ALA A 346 -10.64 5.65 21.19
N GLU A 347 -11.41 5.06 22.11
CA GLU A 347 -10.94 4.72 23.45
C GLU A 347 -9.80 3.68 23.43
N TYR A 348 -9.97 2.60 22.67
CA TYR A 348 -8.95 1.56 22.52
C TYR A 348 -7.64 2.13 21.94
N LEU A 349 -7.74 2.94 20.88
CA LEU A 349 -6.57 3.53 20.23
C LEU A 349 -5.90 4.59 21.11
N ALA A 350 -6.66 5.37 21.88
CA ALA A 350 -6.11 6.30 22.86
C ALA A 350 -5.29 5.55 23.92
N LYS A 351 -5.84 4.46 24.48
CA LYS A 351 -5.14 3.60 25.45
C LYS A 351 -3.85 3.01 24.88
N ARG A 352 -3.87 2.56 23.61
CA ARG A 352 -2.72 1.96 22.93
C ARG A 352 -1.63 2.98 22.54
N SER A 353 -2.00 4.24 22.27
CA SER A 353 -1.06 5.32 21.95
C SER A 353 -0.31 5.89 23.17
N GLY A 354 -0.77 5.58 24.37
CA GLY A 354 -0.17 6.11 25.60
C GLY A 354 -0.18 7.64 25.65
N ARG A 355 0.96 8.25 26.02
CA ARG A 355 1.13 9.71 26.09
C ARG A 355 1.82 10.32 24.86
N ASP A 356 1.95 9.55 23.77
CA ASP A 356 2.60 10.05 22.55
C ASP A 356 1.64 10.87 21.68
N ALA A 357 1.83 12.19 21.67
CA ALA A 357 1.03 13.12 20.88
C ALA A 357 1.19 12.92 19.36
N ALA A 358 2.36 12.49 18.88
CA ALA A 358 2.58 12.25 17.46
C ALA A 358 1.80 11.01 16.99
N GLN A 359 1.81 9.95 17.79
CA GLN A 359 1.04 8.74 17.53
C GLN A 359 -0.47 9.01 17.57
N ALA A 360 -0.95 9.76 18.55
CA ALA A 360 -2.36 10.16 18.66
C ALA A 360 -2.82 10.97 17.43
N ASN A 361 -2.00 11.89 16.92
CA ASN A 361 -2.30 12.66 15.71
C ASN A 361 -2.39 11.78 14.46
N ARG A 362 -1.50 10.79 14.33
CA ARG A 362 -1.54 9.83 13.21
C ARG A 362 -2.79 8.96 13.27
N ILE A 363 -3.10 8.41 14.45
CA ILE A 363 -4.33 7.64 14.69
C ILE A 363 -5.55 8.45 14.26
N LYS A 364 -5.63 9.72 14.66
CA LYS A 364 -6.74 10.59 14.28
C LYS A 364 -6.84 10.77 12.76
N ALA A 365 -5.70 10.90 12.06
CA ALA A 365 -5.67 10.98 10.61
C ALA A 365 -6.14 9.67 9.95
N TYR A 366 -5.71 8.50 10.47
CA TYR A 366 -6.15 7.20 9.98
C TYR A 366 -7.65 6.96 10.22
N CYS A 367 -8.16 7.29 11.40
CA CYS A 367 -9.59 7.19 11.70
C CYS A 367 -10.43 8.03 10.72
N ALA A 368 -10.01 9.29 10.47
CA ALA A 368 -10.69 10.15 9.51
C ALA A 368 -10.64 9.60 8.07
N HIS A 369 -9.53 8.96 7.69
CA HIS A 369 -9.38 8.34 6.38
C HIS A 369 -10.29 7.10 6.24
N TYR A 370 -10.17 6.13 7.14
CA TYR A 370 -10.87 4.84 7.05
C TYR A 370 -12.35 4.90 7.40
N GLU A 371 -12.82 6.01 7.98
CA GLU A 371 -14.25 6.26 8.14
C GLU A 371 -15.00 6.27 6.80
N SER A 372 -14.33 6.66 5.70
CA SER A 372 -14.93 6.72 4.36
C SER A 372 -14.21 5.85 3.32
N ALA A 373 -12.92 5.56 3.51
CA ALA A 373 -12.15 4.77 2.54
C ALA A 373 -12.63 3.30 2.46
N PRO A 374 -12.59 2.68 1.27
CA PRO A 374 -12.80 1.24 1.14
C PRO A 374 -11.66 0.48 1.86
N ILE A 375 -12.02 -0.64 2.51
CA ILE A 375 -11.06 -1.46 3.27
C ILE A 375 -10.97 -2.84 2.62
N ASP A 376 -9.75 -3.25 2.30
CA ASP A 376 -9.45 -4.60 1.82
C ASP A 376 -9.26 -5.52 3.03
N LEU A 377 -10.34 -6.20 3.43
CA LEU A 377 -10.36 -7.04 4.63
C LEU A 377 -9.38 -8.20 4.53
N GLU A 378 -9.24 -8.81 3.36
CA GLU A 378 -8.35 -9.96 3.17
C GLU A 378 -6.89 -9.55 3.36
N ARG A 379 -6.48 -8.43 2.74
CA ARG A 379 -5.14 -7.86 2.94
C ARG A 379 -4.91 -7.45 4.40
N CYS A 380 -5.91 -6.84 5.04
CA CYS A 380 -5.83 -6.43 6.44
C CYS A 380 -5.60 -7.64 7.38
N LEU A 381 -6.34 -8.73 7.18
CA LEU A 381 -6.18 -9.96 7.97
C LEU A 381 -4.85 -10.66 7.70
N GLN A 382 -4.38 -10.67 6.44
CA GLN A 382 -3.04 -11.18 6.11
C GLN A 382 -1.94 -10.39 6.83
N SER A 383 -2.02 -9.06 6.83
CA SER A 383 -1.09 -8.19 7.56
C SER A 383 -1.13 -8.42 9.07
N LEU A 384 -2.32 -8.65 9.66
CA LEU A 384 -2.45 -8.99 11.08
C LEU A 384 -1.86 -10.38 11.42
N GLY A 385 -1.89 -11.32 10.48
CA GLY A 385 -1.38 -12.67 10.68
C GLY A 385 0.15 -12.78 10.69
N ILE A 386 0.86 -11.81 10.10
CA ILE A 386 2.32 -11.87 9.98
C ILE A 386 2.96 -11.34 11.27
N GLY A 387 3.53 -12.25 12.07
CA GLY A 387 4.45 -11.91 13.15
C GLY A 387 3.81 -11.45 14.48
N ARG A 388 2.49 -11.55 14.63
CA ARG A 388 1.79 -11.30 15.90
C ARG A 388 1.82 -12.51 16.83
N SER A 389 1.89 -12.25 18.13
CA SER A 389 1.76 -13.30 19.14
C SER A 389 0.31 -13.78 19.26
N ARG A 390 0.11 -14.95 19.89
CA ARG A 390 -1.24 -15.47 20.16
C ARG A 390 -2.00 -14.56 21.11
N GLU A 391 -1.29 -13.93 22.05
CA GLU A 391 -1.81 -12.95 22.98
C GLU A 391 -2.30 -11.69 22.26
N ASP A 392 -1.55 -11.16 21.29
CA ASP A 392 -1.97 -10.01 20.48
C ASP A 392 -3.21 -10.32 19.65
N CYS A 393 -3.28 -11.52 19.05
CA CYS A 393 -4.46 -11.96 18.31
C CYS A 393 -5.69 -12.07 19.21
N LYS A 394 -5.52 -12.54 20.45
CA LYS A 394 -6.59 -12.62 21.44
C LYS A 394 -7.08 -11.22 21.83
N GLU A 395 -6.17 -10.30 22.08
CA GLU A 395 -6.52 -8.90 22.40
C GLU A 395 -7.29 -8.23 21.25
N LEU A 396 -6.87 -8.44 20.01
CA LEU A 396 -7.58 -7.90 18.83
C LEU A 396 -8.97 -8.52 18.65
N LEU A 397 -9.14 -9.80 18.98
CA LEU A 397 -10.44 -10.45 18.95
C LEU A 397 -11.37 -9.87 20.01
N GLU A 398 -10.90 -9.73 21.26
CA GLU A 398 -11.65 -9.09 22.35
C GLU A 398 -12.03 -7.64 21.99
N PHE A 399 -11.14 -6.92 21.31
CA PHE A 399 -11.42 -5.58 20.80
C PHE A 399 -12.51 -5.59 19.70
N ALA A 400 -12.44 -6.52 18.74
CA ALA A 400 -13.47 -6.66 17.71
C ALA A 400 -14.85 -6.99 18.30
N GLU A 401 -14.88 -7.86 19.31
CA GLU A 401 -16.09 -8.19 20.08
C GLU A 401 -16.67 -6.95 20.77
N ALA A 402 -15.82 -6.14 21.40
CA ALA A 402 -16.25 -4.89 22.05
C ALA A 402 -16.83 -3.87 21.05
N ILE A 403 -16.32 -3.83 19.82
CA ILE A 403 -16.90 -3.00 18.75
C ILE A 403 -18.29 -3.52 18.39
N ALA A 404 -18.43 -4.82 18.12
CA ALA A 404 -19.71 -5.43 17.74
C ALA A 404 -20.79 -5.27 18.83
N ASP A 405 -20.41 -5.43 20.10
CA ASP A 405 -21.34 -5.30 21.24
C ASP A 405 -21.76 -3.84 21.53
N ALA A 406 -21.06 -2.84 20.96
CA ALA A 406 -21.32 -1.43 21.25
C ALA A 406 -22.68 -0.94 20.68
N SER A 407 -23.16 -1.57 19.60
CA SER A 407 -24.37 -1.18 18.87
C SER A 407 -25.62 -1.96 19.28
N GLY A 408 -25.48 -3.07 20.01
CA GLY A 408 -26.60 -3.91 20.44
C GLY A 408 -26.24 -5.40 20.45
N PRO A 409 -27.24 -6.31 20.51
CA PRO A 409 -27.00 -7.73 20.37
C PRO A 409 -26.44 -8.06 18.98
N ARG A 410 -25.38 -8.89 18.94
CA ARG A 410 -24.69 -9.27 17.71
C ARG A 410 -25.65 -9.88 16.68
N ASN A 411 -25.57 -9.42 15.43
CA ASN A 411 -26.29 -10.04 14.32
C ASN A 411 -25.54 -11.30 13.79
N THR A 412 -26.17 -12.07 12.90
CA THR A 412 -25.55 -13.27 12.30
C THR A 412 -24.37 -13.00 11.37
N ARG A 413 -24.08 -11.72 11.06
CA ARG A 413 -22.91 -11.31 10.28
C ARG A 413 -21.72 -10.93 11.17
N GLU A 414 -22.00 -10.50 12.40
CA GLU A 414 -21.04 -10.16 13.44
C GLU A 414 -20.62 -11.38 14.28
N ALA A 415 -21.53 -12.35 14.44
CA ALA A 415 -21.27 -13.64 15.06
C ALA A 415 -20.51 -14.59 14.11
#